data_AF-A0A1G8XU57-F1
#
_entry.id   AF-A0A1G8XU57-F1
#
_cell.length_a   1.000
_cell.length_b   1.000
_cell.length_c   1.000
_cell.angle_alpha   90.00
_cell.angle_beta   90.00
_cell.angle_gamma   90.00
#
_symmetry.space_group_name_H-M   'P 1'
#
loop_
_entity.id
_entity.type
_entity.pdbx_description
1 polymer ?
#
loop_
_entity_poly.entity_id
_entity_poly.type
_entity_poly.pdbx_seq_one_letter_code
_entity_poly.pdbx_strand_id
1 'polypeptide(L)'
;MDERDTGQMKDHRERIFPDARQDIETTREIPHTPQTESPAYRLAFADPDFLCRDELRPVRLQLELLKPELYLTEYGVESTIVLFGGARIPEPSQREQAATTTLAELSRYYEQARRFAYEMTLRSKADGGLRGVIVTGGGPGVMEAGNRGAAEAGGVSIGLNIVLPHEQAPNRYVTPDLCFNFHYFGIRKMHFLMRAEAVAVFPGGFGTLDELFETLTLIQTGRMQRVPVILFGEKFWRDIINWEALADAGTIAREDLELFRFVETAEEAIAAIDGWEGAGERRRSVPGR
;
A
#
# COMPACT_ATOMS: atom_id res chain seq x y z
N MET A 1 -28.44 14.70 10.81
CA MET A 1 -28.60 13.71 11.89
C MET A 1 -28.89 12.42 11.17
N ASP A 2 -27.84 11.67 10.87
CA ASP A 2 -27.95 10.36 10.23
C ASP A 2 -26.77 9.54 10.75
N GLU A 3 -27.05 8.79 11.82
CA GLU A 3 -26.13 7.86 12.45
C GLU A 3 -25.99 6.66 11.50
N ARG A 4 -24.85 6.58 10.81
CA ARG A 4 -24.46 5.35 10.13
C ARG A 4 -24.09 4.34 11.21
N ASP A 5 -25.03 3.43 11.42
CA ASP A 5 -24.92 2.17 12.17
C ASP A 5 -23.57 1.51 11.87
N THR A 6 -22.65 1.56 12.84
CA THR A 6 -21.37 0.86 12.78
C THR A 6 -21.67 -0.62 12.91
N GLY A 7 -21.82 -1.29 11.78
CA GLY A 7 -22.24 -2.69 11.66
C GLY A 7 -21.57 -3.61 12.67
N GLN A 8 -22.22 -3.81 13.82
CA GLN A 8 -21.93 -4.92 14.70
C GLN A 8 -22.37 -6.19 13.97
N MET A 9 -21.40 -7.05 13.67
CA MET A 9 -21.63 -8.40 13.18
C MET A 9 -22.72 -9.10 14.01
N LYS A 10 -23.91 -9.27 13.43
CA LYS A 10 -24.88 -10.27 13.90
C LYS A 10 -24.48 -11.62 13.33
N ASP A 11 -23.48 -12.22 13.96
CA ASP A 11 -23.16 -13.63 13.78
C ASP A 11 -24.28 -14.47 14.43
N HIS A 12 -25.26 -14.87 13.62
CA HIS A 12 -26.44 -15.63 14.05
C HIS A 12 -26.16 -17.11 14.35
N ARG A 13 -24.91 -17.53 14.52
CA ARG A 13 -24.58 -18.88 14.98
C ARG A 13 -24.75 -18.93 16.50
N GLU A 14 -25.51 -19.89 17.01
CA GLU A 14 -25.53 -20.20 18.45
C GLU A 14 -24.09 -20.54 18.89
N ARG A 15 -23.44 -19.61 19.58
CA ARG A 15 -22.06 -19.78 20.03
C ARG A 15 -22.06 -20.68 21.25
N ILE A 16 -21.35 -21.81 21.14
CA ILE A 16 -21.16 -22.78 22.23
C ILE A 16 -20.23 -22.21 23.32
N PHE A 17 -19.31 -21.32 22.94
CA PHE A 17 -18.36 -20.67 23.84
C PHE A 17 -18.68 -19.17 24.00
N PRO A 18 -18.35 -18.55 25.16
CA PRO A 18 -18.51 -17.11 25.39
C PRO A 18 -17.74 -16.24 24.39
N ASP A 19 -18.22 -15.01 24.18
CA ASP A 19 -17.53 -14.03 23.33
C ASP A 19 -16.39 -13.34 24.10
N ALA A 20 -15.26 -13.11 23.42
CA ALA A 20 -14.09 -12.49 24.04
C ALA A 20 -14.37 -11.08 24.60
N ARG A 21 -15.33 -10.32 24.03
CA ARG A 21 -15.71 -9.00 24.55
C ARG A 21 -16.49 -9.12 25.85
N GLN A 22 -17.36 -10.12 25.96
CA GLN A 22 -18.12 -10.41 27.17
C GLN A 22 -17.20 -10.73 28.35
N ASP A 23 -16.13 -11.48 28.12
CA ASP A 23 -15.14 -11.79 29.16
C ASP A 23 -14.38 -10.52 29.60
N ILE A 24 -14.01 -9.63 28.66
CA ILE A 24 -13.40 -8.32 28.99
C ILE A 24 -14.34 -7.52 29.90
N GLU A 25 -15.62 -7.43 29.54
CA GLU A 25 -16.63 -6.70 30.34
C GLU A 25 -16.79 -7.31 31.73
N THR A 26 -16.91 -8.64 31.81
CA THR A 26 -17.07 -9.38 33.07
C THR A 26 -15.89 -9.15 34.02
N THR A 27 -14.65 -9.10 33.50
CA THR A 27 -13.47 -8.83 34.33
C THR A 27 -13.41 -7.41 34.90
N ARG A 28 -14.22 -6.46 34.42
CA ARG A 28 -14.29 -5.10 34.99
C ARG A 28 -15.18 -5.02 36.23
N GLU A 29 -16.06 -5.99 36.45
CA GLU A 29 -17.06 -5.98 37.53
C GLU A 29 -16.62 -6.77 38.78
N ILE A 30 -15.46 -7.43 38.74
CA ILE A 30 -14.94 -8.22 39.84
C ILE A 30 -14.34 -7.34 40.96
N PRO A 31 -14.36 -7.79 42.23
CA PRO A 31 -13.75 -7.05 43.33
C PRO A 31 -12.25 -6.81 43.14
N HIS A 32 -11.80 -5.62 43.55
CA HIS A 32 -10.38 -5.25 43.57
C HIS A 32 -9.67 -5.95 44.72
N THR A 33 -8.78 -6.89 44.39
CA THR A 33 -7.88 -7.57 45.31
C THR A 33 -6.46 -7.52 44.74
N PRO A 34 -5.42 -7.76 45.57
CA PRO A 34 -4.05 -7.84 45.06
C PRO A 34 -3.87 -8.84 43.91
N GLN A 35 -4.71 -9.88 43.84
CA GLN A 35 -4.69 -10.86 42.74
C GLN A 35 -5.35 -10.29 41.48
N THR A 36 -6.54 -9.68 41.58
CA THR A 36 -7.27 -9.17 40.42
C THR A 36 -6.63 -7.92 39.80
N GLU A 37 -5.81 -7.19 40.57
CA GLU A 37 -5.01 -6.06 40.10
C GLU A 37 -3.65 -6.46 39.51
N SER A 38 -3.20 -7.70 39.75
CA SER A 38 -1.94 -8.20 39.21
C SER A 38 -1.97 -8.28 37.68
N PRO A 39 -0.90 -7.85 36.97
CA PRO A 39 -0.80 -8.06 35.52
C PRO A 39 -0.99 -9.52 35.11
N ALA A 40 -0.60 -10.48 35.97
CA ALA A 40 -0.75 -11.91 35.71
C ALA A 40 -2.21 -12.38 35.65
N TYR A 41 -3.16 -11.61 36.17
CA TYR A 41 -4.59 -11.93 36.15
C TYR A 41 -5.31 -11.34 34.92
N ARG A 42 -4.68 -10.42 34.19
CA ARG A 42 -5.27 -9.82 32.98
C ARG A 42 -5.46 -10.89 31.90
N LEU A 43 -6.54 -10.76 31.13
CA LEU A 43 -6.79 -11.60 29.96
C LEU A 43 -5.69 -11.36 28.91
N ALA A 44 -4.98 -12.41 28.50
CA ALA A 44 -3.82 -12.28 27.62
C ALA A 44 -4.11 -11.57 26.28
N PHE A 45 -5.29 -11.77 25.69
CA PHE A 45 -5.71 -11.13 24.44
C PHE A 45 -6.15 -9.67 24.61
N ALA A 46 -6.32 -9.21 25.85
CA ALA A 46 -6.72 -7.85 26.22
C ALA A 46 -5.68 -7.15 27.10
N ASP A 47 -4.45 -7.67 27.16
CA ASP A 47 -3.34 -7.10 27.91
C ASP A 47 -2.29 -6.51 26.95
N PRO A 48 -2.27 -5.19 26.73
CA PRO A 48 -1.30 -4.54 25.86
C PRO A 48 0.14 -4.75 26.30
N ASP A 49 0.41 -4.84 27.60
CA ASP A 49 1.76 -5.01 28.12
C ASP A 49 2.30 -6.40 27.73
N PHE A 50 1.46 -7.43 27.88
CA PHE A 50 1.78 -8.79 27.43
C PHE A 50 1.93 -8.86 25.91
N LEU A 51 1.00 -8.28 25.15
CA LEU A 51 1.02 -8.27 23.69
C LEU A 51 2.19 -7.49 23.11
N CYS A 52 2.82 -6.57 23.84
CA CYS A 52 3.98 -5.79 23.43
C CYS A 52 5.33 -6.45 23.76
N ARG A 53 5.35 -7.58 24.48
CA ARG A 53 6.58 -8.32 24.79
C ARG A 53 7.28 -8.86 23.54
N ASP A 54 8.60 -9.00 23.57
CA ASP A 54 9.37 -9.46 22.40
C ASP A 54 8.97 -10.85 21.92
N GLU A 55 8.62 -11.75 22.83
CA GLU A 55 8.20 -13.12 22.52
C GLU A 55 6.89 -13.17 21.71
N LEU A 56 6.07 -12.11 21.80
CA LEU A 56 4.78 -12.00 21.12
C LEU A 56 4.88 -11.29 19.77
N ARG A 57 6.10 -10.98 19.30
CA ARG A 57 6.34 -10.43 17.95
C ARG A 57 5.68 -11.25 16.83
N PRO A 58 5.71 -12.61 16.82
CA PRO A 58 5.01 -13.39 15.80
C PRO A 58 3.50 -13.16 15.78
N VAL A 59 2.88 -12.98 16.95
CA VAL A 59 1.45 -12.67 17.07
C VAL A 59 1.15 -11.29 16.52
N ARG A 60 1.98 -10.28 16.83
CA ARG A 60 1.83 -8.92 16.26
C ARG A 60 1.99 -8.91 14.73
N LEU A 61 2.97 -9.64 14.20
CA LEU A 61 3.12 -9.81 12.74
C LEU A 61 1.88 -10.46 12.11
N GLN A 62 1.31 -11.48 12.75
CA GLN A 62 0.07 -12.11 12.30
C GLN A 62 -1.10 -11.13 12.30
N LEU A 63 -1.24 -10.29 13.34
CA LEU A 63 -2.29 -9.28 13.41
C LEU A 63 -2.15 -8.22 12.31
N GLU A 64 -0.93 -7.75 12.02
CA GLU A 64 -0.67 -6.80 10.93
C GLU A 64 -0.89 -7.43 9.54
N LEU A 65 -0.71 -8.73 9.39
CA LEU A 65 -1.08 -9.42 8.16
C LEU A 65 -2.60 -9.53 8.03
N LEU A 66 -3.29 -9.96 9.09
CA LEU A 66 -4.72 -10.28 9.05
C LEU A 66 -5.63 -9.05 9.02
N LYS A 67 -5.34 -8.01 9.80
CA LYS A 67 -6.27 -6.88 9.95
C LYS A 67 -6.57 -6.18 8.60
N PRO A 68 -5.57 -5.78 7.79
CA PRO A 68 -5.85 -5.17 6.49
C PRO A 68 -6.52 -6.17 5.54
N GLU A 69 -6.08 -7.43 5.54
CA GLU A 69 -6.63 -8.47 4.66
C GLU A 69 -8.12 -8.74 4.90
N LEU A 70 -8.53 -8.82 6.18
CA LEU A 70 -9.93 -8.98 6.56
C LEU A 70 -10.76 -7.77 6.14
N TYR A 71 -10.29 -6.56 6.43
CA TYR A 71 -11.01 -5.34 6.06
C TYR A 71 -11.14 -5.18 4.54
N LEU A 72 -10.06 -5.44 3.78
CA LEU A 72 -10.10 -5.37 2.32
C LEU A 72 -11.05 -6.41 1.73
N THR A 73 -11.08 -7.62 2.30
CA THR A 73 -12.00 -8.69 1.88
C THR A 73 -13.45 -8.36 2.21
N GLU A 74 -13.73 -7.85 3.41
CA GLU A 74 -15.07 -7.42 3.84
C GLU A 74 -15.59 -6.25 3.01
N TYR A 75 -14.70 -5.32 2.65
CA TYR A 75 -15.03 -4.21 1.74
C TYR A 75 -15.25 -4.70 0.29
N GLY A 76 -14.74 -5.88 -0.05
CA GLY A 76 -14.85 -6.49 -1.38
C GLY A 76 -13.77 -6.06 -2.38
N VAL A 77 -12.63 -5.53 -1.92
CA VAL A 77 -11.52 -5.12 -2.82
C VAL A 77 -10.89 -6.35 -3.49
N GLU A 78 -10.98 -6.42 -4.80
CA GLU A 78 -10.50 -7.56 -5.59
C GLU A 78 -9.05 -7.41 -6.02
N SER A 79 -8.67 -6.22 -6.50
CA SER A 79 -7.31 -5.90 -6.92
C SER A 79 -7.00 -4.43 -6.72
N THR A 80 -5.71 -4.09 -6.76
CA THR A 80 -5.20 -2.75 -6.52
C THR A 80 -4.25 -2.27 -7.60
N ILE A 81 -4.21 -0.96 -7.79
CA ILE A 81 -3.17 -0.29 -8.57
C ILE A 81 -2.30 0.47 -7.58
N VAL A 82 -1.03 0.06 -7.50
CA VAL A 82 -0.08 0.56 -6.50
C VAL A 82 0.61 1.81 -7.02
N LEU A 83 0.61 2.88 -6.23
CA LEU A 83 1.34 4.11 -6.54
C LEU A 83 2.48 4.32 -5.53
N PHE A 84 3.70 4.35 -6.04
CA PHE A 84 4.90 4.71 -5.29
C PHE A 84 5.50 6.02 -5.80
N GLY A 85 6.06 6.83 -4.91
CA GLY A 85 6.75 8.05 -5.33
C GLY A 85 7.19 8.93 -4.16
N GLY A 86 7.84 10.04 -4.49
CA GLY A 86 8.41 10.96 -3.51
C GLY A 86 7.34 11.62 -2.63
N ALA A 87 7.43 11.40 -1.32
CA ALA A 87 6.61 12.09 -0.31
C ALA A 87 6.86 13.62 -0.25
N ARG A 88 7.94 14.09 -0.87
CA ARG A 88 8.37 15.49 -0.86
C ARG A 88 7.99 16.27 -2.12
N ILE A 89 7.42 15.60 -3.13
CA ILE A 89 7.03 16.27 -4.37
C ILE A 89 5.82 17.15 -4.08
N PRO A 90 5.88 18.48 -4.26
CA PRO A 90 4.78 19.36 -3.91
C PRO A 90 3.67 19.32 -4.96
N GLU A 91 2.44 19.60 -4.51
CA GLU A 91 1.35 19.98 -5.41
C GLU A 91 1.76 21.19 -6.27
N PRO A 92 1.29 21.32 -7.53
CA PRO A 92 1.63 22.44 -8.40
C PRO A 92 1.46 23.83 -7.77
N SER A 93 0.44 24.02 -6.93
CA SER A 93 0.17 25.28 -6.20
C SER A 93 1.26 25.64 -5.18
N GLN A 94 2.01 24.65 -4.70
CA GLN A 94 3.07 24.78 -3.70
C GLN A 94 4.46 24.60 -4.31
N ARG A 95 4.57 24.58 -5.64
CA ARG A 95 5.83 24.36 -6.37
C ARG A 95 6.97 25.29 -5.91
N GLU A 96 6.66 26.55 -5.61
CA GLU A 96 7.64 27.55 -5.16
C GLU A 96 8.21 27.26 -3.76
N GLN A 97 7.53 26.43 -2.97
CA GLN A 97 7.96 26.02 -1.63
C GLN A 97 8.89 24.80 -1.65
N ALA A 98 9.19 24.26 -2.84
CA ALA A 98 10.09 23.12 -2.97
C ALA A 98 11.50 23.45 -2.45
N ALA A 99 12.12 22.51 -1.76
CA ALA A 99 13.47 22.67 -1.20
C ALA A 99 14.56 22.90 -2.26
N THR A 100 14.32 22.47 -3.51
CA THR A 100 15.26 22.64 -4.64
C THR A 100 14.51 22.89 -5.94
N THR A 101 15.17 23.50 -6.91
CA THR A 101 14.64 23.70 -8.27
C THR A 101 14.26 22.36 -8.93
N THR A 102 15.10 21.35 -8.79
CA THR A 102 14.84 20.01 -9.31
C THR A 102 13.57 19.42 -8.70
N LEU A 103 13.36 19.57 -7.38
CA LEU A 103 12.14 19.09 -6.73
C LEU A 103 10.91 19.87 -7.20
N ALA A 104 11.04 21.18 -7.45
CA ALA A 104 9.98 21.99 -8.03
C ALA A 104 9.58 21.50 -9.43
N GLU A 105 10.53 21.08 -10.26
CA GLU A 105 10.27 20.51 -11.59
C GLU A 105 9.53 19.16 -11.52
N LEU A 106 9.82 18.35 -10.49
CA LEU A 106 9.11 17.09 -10.26
C LEU A 106 7.63 17.28 -9.88
N SER A 107 7.19 18.49 -9.52
CA SER A 107 5.79 18.79 -9.21
C SER A 107 4.83 18.41 -10.35
N ARG A 108 5.30 18.40 -11.60
CA ARG A 108 4.51 17.90 -12.74
C ARG A 108 4.02 16.45 -12.55
N TYR A 109 4.80 15.62 -11.84
CA TYR A 109 4.44 14.23 -11.58
C TYR A 109 3.41 14.08 -10.47
N TYR A 110 3.24 15.08 -9.59
CA TYR A 110 2.08 15.12 -8.70
C TYR A 110 0.80 15.13 -9.55
N GLU A 111 0.74 16.01 -10.56
CA GLU A 111 -0.44 16.12 -11.41
C GLU A 111 -0.64 14.86 -12.28
N GLN A 112 0.43 14.27 -12.80
CA GLN A 112 0.32 13.00 -13.53
C GLN A 112 -0.16 11.86 -12.62
N ALA A 113 0.29 11.79 -11.36
CA ALA A 113 -0.20 10.80 -10.40
C ALA A 113 -1.68 10.99 -10.08
N ARG A 114 -2.12 12.24 -9.87
CA ARG A 114 -3.53 12.58 -9.66
C ARG A 114 -4.40 12.18 -10.85
N ARG A 115 -3.98 12.57 -12.06
CA ARG A 115 -4.71 12.27 -13.30
C ARG A 115 -4.76 10.77 -13.58
N PHE A 116 -3.64 10.06 -13.46
CA PHE A 116 -3.58 8.62 -13.63
C PHE A 116 -4.54 7.90 -12.66
N ALA A 117 -4.50 8.26 -11.38
CA ALA A 117 -5.39 7.68 -10.39
C ALA A 117 -6.87 8.00 -10.66
N TYR A 118 -7.19 9.22 -11.10
CA TYR A 118 -8.53 9.62 -11.50
C TYR A 118 -9.08 8.75 -12.63
N GLU A 119 -8.32 8.62 -13.73
CA GLU A 119 -8.74 7.85 -14.91
C GLU A 119 -8.87 6.35 -14.60
N MET A 120 -7.91 5.77 -13.87
CA MET A 120 -7.99 4.36 -13.45
C MET A 120 -9.19 4.11 -12.52
N THR A 121 -9.52 5.08 -11.66
CA THR A 121 -10.70 4.99 -10.79
C THR A 121 -12.00 5.08 -11.58
N LEU A 122 -12.09 5.93 -12.61
CA LEU A 122 -13.25 5.95 -13.50
C LEU A 122 -13.46 4.61 -14.22
N ARG A 123 -12.37 3.97 -14.67
CA ARG A 123 -12.40 2.62 -15.24
C ARG A 123 -12.87 1.58 -14.22
N SER A 124 -12.29 1.61 -13.02
CA SER A 124 -12.68 0.74 -11.91
C SER A 124 -14.19 0.84 -11.63
N LYS A 125 -14.74 2.06 -11.57
CA LYS A 125 -16.18 2.28 -11.32
C LYS A 125 -17.09 1.73 -12.41
N ALA A 126 -16.62 1.63 -13.65
CA ALA A 126 -17.38 0.98 -14.71
C ALA A 126 -17.52 -0.53 -14.49
N ASP A 127 -16.65 -1.12 -13.66
CA ASP A 127 -16.59 -2.54 -13.28
C ASP A 127 -16.82 -2.72 -11.76
N GLY A 128 -17.80 -2.00 -11.20
CA GLY A 128 -18.22 -2.14 -9.79
C GLY A 128 -17.38 -1.39 -8.76
N GLY A 129 -16.25 -0.79 -9.14
CA GLY A 129 -15.47 0.14 -8.29
C GLY A 129 -14.56 -0.52 -7.26
N LEU A 130 -14.41 -1.85 -7.31
CA LEU A 130 -13.65 -2.65 -6.33
C LEU A 130 -12.47 -3.42 -6.93
N ARG A 131 -12.29 -3.33 -8.26
CA ARG A 131 -11.11 -3.80 -9.00
C ARG A 131 -10.21 -2.63 -9.34
N GLY A 132 -8.89 -2.79 -9.28
CA GLY A 132 -7.95 -1.72 -9.62
C GLY A 132 -8.03 -0.52 -8.66
N VAL A 133 -8.35 -0.76 -7.39
CA VAL A 133 -8.47 0.30 -6.37
C VAL A 133 -7.10 0.93 -6.13
N ILE A 134 -7.04 2.26 -6.12
CA ILE A 134 -5.78 2.98 -5.88
C ILE A 134 -5.29 2.73 -4.46
N VAL A 135 -4.06 2.24 -4.32
CA VAL A 135 -3.37 2.03 -3.04
C VAL A 135 -2.06 2.79 -3.00
N THR A 136 -1.81 3.49 -1.89
CA THR A 136 -0.59 4.28 -1.67
C THR A 136 -0.09 4.07 -0.25
N GLY A 137 1.07 4.66 0.08
CA GLY A 137 1.57 4.70 1.46
C GLY A 137 0.84 5.68 2.39
N GLY A 138 -0.19 6.39 1.91
CA GLY A 138 -1.03 7.27 2.71
C GLY A 138 -0.38 8.58 3.16
N GLY A 139 0.85 8.88 2.72
CA GLY A 139 1.56 10.11 3.05
C GLY A 139 1.29 11.28 2.07
N PRO A 140 2.06 12.38 2.16
CA PRO A 140 1.99 13.52 1.25
C PRO A 140 2.63 13.22 -0.12
N GLY A 141 2.62 14.23 -1.00
CA GLY A 141 3.26 14.17 -2.31
C GLY A 141 2.56 13.23 -3.28
N VAL A 142 3.30 12.38 -3.99
CA VAL A 142 2.72 11.44 -4.99
C VAL A 142 1.64 10.54 -4.38
N MET A 143 1.84 10.10 -3.14
CA MET A 143 0.85 9.25 -2.44
C MET A 143 -0.47 10.00 -2.26
N GLU A 144 -0.41 11.25 -1.79
CA GLU A 144 -1.60 12.11 -1.68
C GLU A 144 -2.23 12.35 -3.06
N ALA A 145 -1.44 12.65 -4.08
CA ALA A 145 -1.94 12.87 -5.43
C ALA A 145 -2.75 11.68 -5.94
N GLY A 146 -2.24 10.46 -5.72
CA GLY A 146 -2.95 9.22 -6.05
C GLY A 146 -4.27 9.08 -5.33
N ASN A 147 -4.27 9.18 -3.99
CA ASN A 147 -5.51 9.10 -3.20
C ASN A 147 -6.51 10.20 -3.59
N ARG A 148 -6.01 11.41 -3.85
CA ARG A 148 -6.82 12.56 -4.29
C ARG A 148 -7.48 12.31 -5.63
N GLY A 149 -6.75 11.82 -6.63
CA GLY A 149 -7.30 11.50 -7.95
C GLY A 149 -8.45 10.50 -7.86
N ALA A 150 -8.28 9.45 -7.06
CA ALA A 150 -9.33 8.47 -6.81
C ALA A 150 -10.56 9.07 -6.11
N ALA A 151 -10.34 9.91 -5.09
CA ALA A 151 -11.41 10.60 -4.38
C ALA A 151 -12.19 11.58 -5.28
N GLU A 152 -11.50 12.32 -6.15
CA GLU A 152 -12.10 13.25 -7.12
C GLU A 152 -12.94 12.51 -8.18
N ALA A 153 -12.57 11.28 -8.55
CA ALA A 153 -13.37 10.39 -9.40
C ALA A 153 -14.58 9.78 -8.66
N GLY A 154 -14.72 10.05 -7.35
CA GLY A 154 -15.76 9.49 -6.49
C GLY A 154 -15.65 7.99 -6.31
N GLY A 155 -14.43 7.45 -6.34
CA GLY A 155 -14.12 6.07 -5.94
C GLY A 155 -13.53 6.00 -4.54
N VAL A 156 -13.07 4.82 -4.17
CA VAL A 156 -12.39 4.57 -2.88
C VAL A 156 -10.88 4.49 -3.09
N SER A 157 -10.11 4.76 -2.03
CA SER A 157 -8.66 4.61 -2.08
C SER A 157 -8.08 4.13 -0.75
N ILE A 158 -7.01 3.35 -0.83
CA ILE A 158 -6.38 2.67 0.30
C ILE A 158 -5.12 3.44 0.70
N GLY A 159 -4.92 3.58 2.02
CA GLY A 159 -3.70 4.12 2.62
C GLY A 159 -3.05 3.07 3.50
N LEU A 160 -1.86 2.63 3.13
CA LEU A 160 -1.02 1.74 3.94
C LEU A 160 0.04 2.59 4.63
N ASN A 161 -0.28 3.24 5.74
CA ASN A 161 0.59 4.10 6.53
C ASN A 161 1.59 3.30 7.37
N ILE A 162 2.61 3.96 7.92
CA ILE A 162 3.55 3.33 8.85
C ILE A 162 3.95 4.29 9.96
N VAL A 163 4.15 3.76 11.16
CA VAL A 163 4.63 4.54 12.31
C VAL A 163 6.07 4.99 12.06
N LEU A 164 6.29 6.31 12.08
CA LEU A 164 7.60 6.95 11.96
C LEU A 164 7.82 7.94 13.12
N PRO A 165 9.07 8.22 13.52
CA PRO A 165 9.38 9.13 14.65
C PRO A 165 8.85 10.57 14.49
N HIS A 166 8.66 11.01 13.26
CA HIS A 166 7.96 12.25 12.95
C HIS A 166 6.66 11.87 12.24
N GLU A 167 5.56 12.02 12.95
CA GLU A 167 4.26 11.53 12.52
C GLU A 167 3.78 12.29 11.28
N GLN A 168 3.44 11.55 10.22
CA GLN A 168 2.67 12.06 9.11
C GLN A 168 1.24 11.56 9.32
N ALA A 169 0.33 12.45 9.69
CA ALA A 169 -1.09 12.13 9.62
C ALA A 169 -1.40 11.62 8.21
N PRO A 170 -2.22 10.56 8.07
CA PRO A 170 -2.62 10.08 6.76
C PRO A 170 -3.25 11.23 5.96
N ASN A 171 -2.98 11.27 4.66
CA ASN A 171 -3.59 12.30 3.82
C ASN A 171 -5.12 12.15 3.83
N ARG A 172 -5.82 13.28 3.68
CA ARG A 172 -7.28 13.37 3.87
C ARG A 172 -8.12 12.69 2.77
N TYR A 173 -7.48 12.17 1.72
CA TYR A 173 -8.17 11.59 0.56
C TYR A 173 -8.25 10.06 0.62
N VAL A 174 -7.55 9.44 1.58
CA VAL A 174 -7.71 8.02 1.89
C VAL A 174 -9.13 7.76 2.42
N THR A 175 -9.76 6.68 1.96
CA THR A 175 -11.06 6.25 2.51
C THR A 175 -10.88 5.85 3.98
N PRO A 176 -11.63 6.43 4.94
CA PRO A 176 -11.39 6.20 6.37
C PRO A 176 -11.33 4.72 6.79
N ASP A 177 -12.24 3.89 6.26
CA ASP A 177 -12.29 2.45 6.58
C ASP A 177 -11.17 1.62 5.92
N LEU A 178 -10.40 2.23 5.02
CA LEU A 178 -9.29 1.64 4.27
C LEU A 178 -7.95 2.33 4.58
N CYS A 179 -7.85 2.96 5.75
CA CYS A 179 -6.65 3.63 6.25
C CYS A 179 -5.99 2.76 7.33
N PHE A 180 -4.90 2.07 6.98
CA PHE A 180 -4.21 1.12 7.84
C PHE A 180 -2.88 1.68 8.31
N ASN A 181 -2.53 1.51 9.58
CA ASN A 181 -1.26 1.95 10.13
C ASN A 181 -0.43 0.74 10.58
N PHE A 182 0.74 0.56 9.95
CA PHE A 182 1.64 -0.55 10.19
C PHE A 182 2.76 -0.18 11.16
N HIS A 183 3.33 -1.18 11.82
CA HIS A 183 4.59 -1.04 12.54
C HIS A 183 5.73 -1.77 11.81
N TYR A 184 5.44 -2.90 11.17
CA TYR A 184 6.46 -3.68 10.45
C TYR A 184 6.49 -3.38 8.94
N PHE A 185 7.60 -2.82 8.46
CA PHE A 185 7.82 -2.55 7.03
C PHE A 185 7.57 -3.76 6.13
N GLY A 186 8.05 -4.95 6.53
CA GLY A 186 7.92 -6.16 5.71
C GLY A 186 6.46 -6.55 5.45
N ILE A 187 5.59 -6.45 6.46
CA ILE A 187 4.17 -6.78 6.29
C ILE A 187 3.46 -5.72 5.43
N ARG A 188 3.81 -4.44 5.61
CA ARG A 188 3.31 -3.35 4.76
C ARG A 188 3.66 -3.55 3.29
N LYS A 189 4.91 -3.91 2.99
CA LYS A 189 5.41 -4.22 1.64
C LYS A 189 4.65 -5.37 0.99
N MET A 190 4.40 -6.44 1.76
CA MET A 190 3.57 -7.55 1.30
C MET A 190 2.16 -7.08 0.88
N HIS A 191 1.50 -6.26 1.70
CA HIS A 191 0.15 -5.75 1.40
C HIS A 191 0.06 -4.89 0.14
N PHE A 192 1.13 -4.16 -0.24
CA PHE A 192 1.14 -3.46 -1.52
C PHE A 192 0.98 -4.44 -2.69
N LEU A 193 1.69 -5.57 -2.64
CA LEU A 193 1.83 -6.48 -3.78
C LEU A 193 0.85 -7.65 -3.79
N MET A 194 0.26 -8.01 -2.65
CA MET A 194 -0.67 -9.15 -2.53
C MET A 194 -1.88 -9.05 -3.45
N ARG A 195 -2.35 -7.83 -3.75
CA ARG A 195 -3.51 -7.55 -4.60
C ARG A 195 -3.16 -6.73 -5.85
N ALA A 196 -1.88 -6.43 -6.07
CA ALA A 196 -1.46 -5.56 -7.15
C ALA A 196 -1.77 -6.19 -8.52
N GLU A 197 -2.49 -5.46 -9.37
CA GLU A 197 -2.63 -5.78 -10.80
C GLU A 197 -1.76 -4.87 -11.68
N ALA A 198 -1.29 -3.74 -11.16
CA ALA A 198 -0.30 -2.85 -11.77
C ALA A 198 0.44 -2.02 -10.70
N VAL A 199 1.66 -1.59 -11.01
CA VAL A 199 2.51 -0.76 -10.15
C VAL A 199 2.99 0.46 -10.93
N ALA A 200 2.60 1.65 -10.50
CA ALA A 200 3.03 2.93 -11.04
C ALA A 200 4.03 3.59 -10.08
N VAL A 201 5.23 3.86 -10.58
CA VAL A 201 6.34 4.40 -9.79
C VAL A 201 6.75 5.75 -10.35
N PHE A 202 6.60 6.78 -9.52
CA PHE A 202 6.96 8.16 -9.81
C PHE A 202 8.33 8.49 -9.20
N PRO A 203 8.98 9.59 -9.62
CA PRO A 203 10.26 10.01 -9.04
C PRO A 203 10.20 10.09 -7.52
N GLY A 204 11.24 9.60 -6.85
CA GLY A 204 11.23 9.43 -5.41
C GLY A 204 12.61 9.13 -4.82
N GLY A 205 12.64 8.95 -3.50
CA GLY A 205 13.87 8.66 -2.75
C GLY A 205 14.02 7.18 -2.43
N PHE A 206 14.72 6.88 -1.33
CA PHE A 206 15.00 5.51 -0.91
C PHE A 206 13.77 4.63 -0.73
N GLY A 207 12.69 5.13 -0.15
CA GLY A 207 11.46 4.34 0.00
C GLY A 207 10.89 3.91 -1.35
N THR A 208 10.90 4.80 -2.35
CA THR A 208 10.43 4.48 -3.71
C THR A 208 11.35 3.48 -4.41
N LEU A 209 12.66 3.62 -4.25
CA LEU A 209 13.64 2.69 -4.82
C LEU A 209 13.54 1.30 -4.18
N ASP A 210 13.36 1.24 -2.87
CA ASP A 210 13.18 0.00 -2.11
C ASP A 210 11.97 -0.80 -2.63
N GLU A 211 10.81 -0.16 -2.76
CA GLU A 211 9.60 -0.79 -3.30
C GLU A 211 9.74 -1.17 -4.79
N LEU A 212 10.41 -0.35 -5.60
CA LEU A 212 10.68 -0.66 -7.00
C LEU A 212 11.55 -1.91 -7.14
N PHE A 213 12.70 -1.96 -6.46
CA PHE A 213 13.61 -3.10 -6.57
C PHE A 213 13.02 -4.35 -5.93
N GLU A 214 12.23 -4.25 -4.87
CA GLU A 214 11.49 -5.39 -4.32
C GLU A 214 10.50 -5.96 -5.34
N THR A 215 9.68 -5.10 -5.97
CA THR A 215 8.73 -5.50 -7.01
C THR A 215 9.44 -6.20 -8.17
N LEU A 216 10.50 -5.58 -8.71
CA LEU A 216 11.27 -6.16 -9.81
C LEU A 216 11.91 -7.49 -9.42
N THR A 217 12.47 -7.61 -8.22
CA THR A 217 13.10 -8.85 -7.73
C THR A 217 12.08 -9.98 -7.59
N LEU A 218 10.90 -9.69 -7.05
CA LEU A 218 9.83 -10.69 -6.88
C LEU A 218 9.31 -11.20 -8.22
N ILE A 219 9.16 -10.33 -9.22
CA ILE A 219 8.79 -10.71 -10.58
C ILE A 219 9.92 -11.49 -11.26
N GLN A 220 11.16 -10.98 -11.18
CA GLN A 220 12.35 -11.59 -11.78
C GLN A 220 12.53 -13.04 -11.32
N THR A 221 12.38 -13.28 -10.01
CA THR A 221 12.56 -14.60 -9.36
C THR A 221 11.33 -15.50 -9.44
N GLY A 222 10.22 -15.04 -10.04
CA GLY A 222 8.97 -15.82 -10.15
C GLY A 222 8.23 -16.02 -8.83
N ARG A 223 8.59 -15.27 -7.79
CA ARG A 223 7.91 -15.28 -6.48
C ARG A 223 6.59 -14.50 -6.50
N MET A 224 6.40 -13.66 -7.52
CA MET A 224 5.15 -12.96 -7.84
C MET A 224 4.78 -13.19 -9.32
N GLN A 225 3.50 -13.06 -9.66
CA GLN A 225 3.07 -12.93 -11.06
C GLN A 225 3.61 -11.64 -11.67
N ARG A 226 3.81 -11.64 -12.98
CA ARG A 226 4.12 -10.43 -13.73
C ARG A 226 2.93 -9.49 -13.68
N VAL A 227 3.19 -8.23 -13.32
CA VAL A 227 2.25 -7.12 -13.41
C VAL A 227 2.93 -5.97 -14.15
N PRO A 228 2.18 -5.07 -14.80
CA PRO A 228 2.74 -3.86 -15.38
C PRO A 228 3.48 -3.05 -14.32
N VAL A 229 4.76 -2.75 -14.57
CA VAL A 229 5.57 -1.83 -13.76
C VAL A 229 5.87 -0.61 -14.62
N ILE A 230 5.28 0.52 -14.26
CA ILE A 230 5.32 1.75 -15.04
C ILE A 230 6.16 2.80 -14.31
N LEU A 231 7.23 3.27 -14.95
CA LEU A 231 8.14 4.27 -14.39
C LEU A 231 7.86 5.64 -15.03
N PHE A 232 7.32 6.56 -14.25
CA PHE A 232 7.08 7.92 -14.71
C PHE A 232 8.38 8.73 -14.69
N GLY A 233 8.68 9.41 -15.79
CA GLY A 233 9.80 10.34 -15.91
C GLY A 233 11.12 9.68 -16.23
N GLU A 234 11.29 9.24 -17.48
CA GLU A 234 12.44 8.43 -17.93
C GLU A 234 13.78 9.08 -17.56
N LYS A 235 13.90 10.39 -17.82
CA LYS A 235 15.12 11.14 -17.54
C LYS A 235 15.55 11.00 -16.08
N PHE A 236 14.62 11.10 -15.13
CA PHE A 236 14.95 10.98 -13.70
C PHE A 236 15.58 9.62 -13.40
N TRP A 237 14.98 8.53 -13.89
CA TRP A 237 15.45 7.17 -13.63
C TRP A 237 16.80 6.89 -14.28
N ARG A 238 17.01 7.35 -15.51
CA ARG A 238 18.30 7.17 -16.21
C ARG A 238 19.44 7.99 -15.60
N ASP A 239 19.12 9.14 -14.99
CA ASP A 239 20.12 9.95 -14.29
C ASP A 239 20.62 9.25 -13.01
N ILE A 240 19.78 8.43 -12.36
CA ILE A 240 20.13 7.78 -11.08
C ILE A 240 20.54 6.30 -11.21
N ILE A 241 20.10 5.60 -12.26
CA ILE A 241 20.36 4.18 -12.47
C ILE A 241 20.74 3.94 -13.94
N ASN A 242 21.89 3.29 -14.14
CA ASN A 242 22.28 2.76 -15.44
C ASN A 242 21.88 1.27 -15.52
N TRP A 243 20.71 1.02 -16.11
CA TRP A 243 20.11 -0.30 -16.19
C TRP A 243 20.89 -1.24 -17.12
N GLU A 244 21.38 -0.70 -18.23
CA GLU A 244 22.16 -1.44 -19.21
C GLU A 244 23.47 -1.92 -18.61
N ALA A 245 24.12 -1.12 -17.75
CA ALA A 245 25.32 -1.52 -17.03
C ALA A 245 25.08 -2.71 -16.08
N LEU A 246 23.88 -2.84 -15.48
CA LEU A 246 23.55 -4.01 -14.65
C LEU A 246 23.48 -5.28 -15.51
N ALA A 247 22.86 -5.19 -16.69
CA ALA A 247 22.79 -6.30 -17.64
C ALA A 247 24.16 -6.63 -18.23
N ASP A 248 24.96 -5.62 -18.62
CA ASP A 248 26.32 -5.79 -19.14
C ASP A 248 27.26 -6.43 -18.11
N ALA A 249 27.09 -6.08 -16.83
CA ALA A 249 27.82 -6.70 -15.73
C ALA A 249 27.36 -8.13 -15.41
N GLY A 250 26.27 -8.62 -16.02
CA GLY A 250 25.70 -9.93 -15.78
C GLY A 250 25.05 -10.09 -14.40
N THR A 251 24.70 -8.99 -13.73
CA THR A 251 24.00 -9.04 -12.42
C THR A 251 22.49 -9.23 -12.57
N ILE A 252 21.96 -8.90 -13.75
CA ILE A 252 20.62 -9.22 -14.23
C ILE A 252 20.70 -9.71 -15.69
N ALA A 253 19.65 -10.36 -16.17
CA ALA A 253 19.55 -10.73 -17.59
C ALA A 253 19.10 -9.53 -18.43
N ARG A 254 19.37 -9.53 -19.74
CA ARG A 254 18.95 -8.42 -20.61
C ARG A 254 17.42 -8.31 -20.68
N GLU A 255 16.74 -9.45 -20.66
CA GLU A 255 15.28 -9.57 -20.65
C GLU A 255 14.65 -9.02 -19.37
N ASP A 256 15.43 -8.81 -18.29
CA ASP A 256 14.91 -8.17 -17.08
C ASP A 256 14.65 -6.67 -17.28
N LEU A 257 15.25 -6.06 -18.31
CA LEU A 257 14.96 -4.68 -18.70
C LEU A 257 13.55 -4.52 -19.31
N GLU A 258 12.90 -5.62 -19.66
CA GLU A 258 11.51 -5.64 -20.15
C GLU A 258 10.48 -5.69 -19.01
N LEU A 259 10.93 -5.79 -17.75
CA LEU A 259 10.05 -5.87 -16.59
C LEU A 259 9.36 -4.54 -16.26
N PHE A 260 9.82 -3.44 -16.83
CA PHE A 260 9.25 -2.11 -16.62
C PHE A 260 9.17 -1.33 -17.94
N ARG A 261 8.31 -0.30 -18.00
CA ARG A 261 8.21 0.63 -19.13
C ARG A 261 8.27 2.07 -18.62
N PHE A 262 8.99 2.94 -19.33
CA PHE A 262 8.99 4.37 -19.05
C PHE A 262 7.81 5.08 -19.71
N VAL A 263 7.27 6.08 -19.02
CA VAL A 263 6.19 6.95 -19.51
C VAL A 263 6.36 8.37 -18.97
N GLU A 264 5.75 9.35 -19.62
CA GLU A 264 5.73 10.75 -19.16
C GLU A 264 4.32 11.19 -18.74
N THR A 265 3.26 10.55 -19.25
CA THR A 265 1.87 10.96 -19.03
C THR A 265 0.99 9.84 -18.48
N ALA A 266 -0.13 10.24 -17.84
CA ALA A 266 -1.17 9.31 -17.41
C ALA A 266 -1.72 8.48 -18.58
N GLU A 267 -1.93 9.09 -19.74
CA GLU A 267 -2.42 8.42 -20.95
C GLU A 267 -1.44 7.33 -21.44
N GLU A 268 -0.14 7.65 -21.48
CA GLU A 268 0.90 6.69 -21.85
C GLU A 268 0.98 5.53 -20.86
N ALA A 269 0.85 5.81 -19.55
CA ALA A 269 0.82 4.79 -18.51
C ALA A 269 -0.33 3.80 -18.71
N ILE A 270 -1.51 4.34 -18.98
CA ILE A 270 -2.72 3.56 -19.23
C ILE A 270 -2.56 2.72 -20.50
N ALA A 271 -2.09 3.31 -21.59
CA ALA A 271 -1.83 2.56 -22.82
C ALA A 271 -0.77 1.46 -22.62
N ALA A 272 0.26 1.72 -21.81
CA ALA A 272 1.28 0.75 -21.49
C ALA A 272 0.75 -0.42 -20.65
N ILE A 273 -0.19 -0.16 -19.72
CA ILE A 273 -0.90 -1.19 -18.94
C ILE A 273 -1.81 -2.02 -19.85
N ASP A 274 -2.62 -1.36 -20.70
CA ASP A 274 -3.57 -2.03 -21.60
C ASP A 274 -2.83 -2.93 -22.62
N GLY A 275 -1.64 -2.52 -23.06
CA GLY A 275 -0.77 -3.27 -23.97
C GLY A 275 0.31 -4.10 -23.28
N TRP A 276 0.14 -4.49 -22.01
CA TRP A 276 1.15 -5.26 -21.29
C TRP A 276 1.10 -6.75 -21.60
N GLU A 277 2.21 -7.30 -22.11
CA GLU A 277 2.29 -8.73 -22.45
C GLU A 277 2.71 -9.57 -21.24
N GLY A 278 2.06 -10.71 -21.05
CA GLY A 278 2.36 -11.66 -19.97
C GLY A 278 1.89 -11.23 -18.58
N ALA A 279 0.98 -10.26 -18.47
CA ALA A 279 0.36 -9.90 -17.20
C ALA A 279 -0.38 -11.12 -16.60
N GLY A 280 -0.19 -11.37 -15.30
CA GLY A 280 -0.73 -12.54 -14.59
C GLY A 280 0.08 -13.82 -14.73
N GLU A 281 1.08 -13.88 -15.62
CA GLU A 281 1.93 -15.06 -15.79
C GLU A 281 3.07 -15.09 -14.76
N ARG A 282 3.46 -16.29 -14.31
CA ARG A 282 4.67 -16.48 -13.49
C ARG A 282 5.84 -16.93 -14.36
N ARG A 283 7.02 -16.36 -14.11
CA ARG A 283 8.26 -16.86 -14.69
C ARG A 283 8.52 -18.29 -14.18
N ARG A 284 8.74 -19.23 -15.10
CA ARG A 284 9.08 -20.63 -14.79
C ARG A 284 10.58 -20.86 -14.59
N SER A 285 11.39 -19.98 -15.14
CA SER A 285 12.85 -19.96 -15.02
C SER A 285 13.32 -18.51 -14.86
N VAL A 286 14.42 -18.33 -14.14
CA VAL A 286 15.10 -17.03 -14.05
C VAL A 286 16.04 -16.95 -15.25
N PRO A 287 15.85 -16.01 -16.20
CA PRO A 287 16.73 -15.91 -17.36
C PRO A 287 18.20 -15.79 -16.92
N GLY A 288 19.08 -16.55 -17.58
CA GLY A 288 20.51 -16.58 -17.25
C GLY A 288 20.92 -17.43 -16.03
N ARG A 289 20.00 -18.21 -15.41
CA ARG A 289 20.30 -19.16 -14.33
C ARG A 289 19.60 -20.50 -14.50
#